data_AF-A0A378FRR9-F1
#
_entry.id   AF-A0A378FRR9-F1
#
_cell.length_a   1.000
_cell.length_b   1.000
_cell.length_c   1.000
_cell.angle_alpha   90.00
_cell.angle_beta   90.00
_cell.angle_gamma   90.00
#
_symmetry.space_group_name_H-M   'P 1'
#
loop_
_entity.id
_entity.type
_entity.pdbx_description
1 polymer ?
#
loop_
_entity_poly.entity_id
_entity_poly.type
_entity_poly.pdbx_seq_one_letter_code
_entity_poly.pdbx_strand_id
1 'polypeptide(L)' 'MHFAEELTGRYRENRPGYPAIAISEVSHLSCVSNDFGYEYVFSRYVESLGRAGDVLLGISTSGNSGNRD' A
#
# COMPACT_ATOMS: atom_id res chain seq x y z
N MET A 1 4.01 7.66 -3.18
CA MET A 1 2.71 7.69 -3.89
C MET A 1 1.91 8.86 -3.33
N HIS A 2 1.56 9.83 -4.17
CA HIS A 2 0.99 11.11 -3.72
C HIS A 2 -0.25 11.00 -2.84
N PHE A 3 -1.14 10.03 -3.06
CA PHE A 3 -2.34 9.88 -2.22
C PHE A 3 -2.02 9.73 -0.72
N ALA A 4 -1.11 8.82 -0.35
CA ALA A 4 -0.72 8.64 1.06
C ALA A 4 0.06 9.86 1.62
N GLU A 5 0.84 10.54 0.77
CA GLU A 5 1.56 11.76 1.12
C GLU A 5 0.62 12.94 1.41
N GLU A 6 -0.51 13.03 0.70
CA GLU A 6 -1.57 14.02 0.97
C GLU A 6 -2.28 13.75 2.31
N LEU A 7 -2.40 12.48 2.72
CA LEU A 7 -2.96 12.11 4.03
C LEU A 7 -2.00 12.46 5.17
N THR A 8 -0.74 12.04 5.04
CA THR A 8 0.31 12.18 6.07
C THR A 8 0.88 13.59 6.15
N GLY A 9 0.95 14.29 5.02
CA GLY A 9 1.36 15.68 4.89
C GLY A 9 0.18 16.63 4.96
N ARG A 10 -0.06 17.39 3.89
CA ARG A 10 -1.07 18.44 3.85
C ARG A 10 -1.88 18.43 2.56
N TYR A 11 -3.13 18.00 2.68
CA TYR A 11 -4.15 18.21 1.65
C TYR A 11 -5.04 19.42 1.96
N ARG A 12 -4.94 20.48 1.14
CA ARG A 12 -5.70 21.75 1.21
C ARG A 12 -5.50 22.54 2.51
N GLU A 13 -6.15 22.10 3.58
CA GLU A 13 -6.15 22.75 4.88
C GLU A 13 -4.95 22.32 5.71
N ASN A 14 -4.51 23.18 6.64
CA ASN A 14 -3.43 22.84 7.55
C ASN A 14 -4.00 22.11 8.78
N ARG A 15 -3.95 20.78 8.75
CA ARG A 15 -4.46 19.88 9.80
C ARG A 15 -3.36 18.91 10.27
N PRO A 16 -3.55 18.23 11.41
CA PRO A 16 -2.72 17.07 11.76
C PRO A 16 -2.73 16.02 10.65
N GLY A 17 -1.59 15.35 10.44
CA GLY A 17 -1.45 14.26 9.48
C GLY A 17 -2.33 13.05 9.85
N TYR A 18 -2.87 12.38 8.84
CA TYR A 18 -3.57 11.11 9.01
C TYR A 18 -2.60 9.95 8.72
N PRO A 19 -2.68 8.84 9.47
CA PRO A 19 -1.83 7.68 9.23
C PRO A 19 -2.20 7.05 7.89
N ALA A 20 -1.24 7.00 6.97
CA ALA A 20 -1.37 6.32 5.69
C ALA A 20 -0.01 5.82 5.21
N ILE A 21 0.02 4.65 4.59
CA ILE A 21 1.23 4.05 4.04
C ILE A 21 0.94 3.61 2.61
N ALA A 22 1.80 4.00 1.68
CA ALA A 22 1.76 3.49 0.32
C ALA A 22 2.65 2.25 0.19
N ILE A 23 2.08 1.14 -0.26
CA ILE A 23 2.81 -0.09 -0.54
C ILE A 23 3.51 0.06 -1.90
N SER A 24 4.64 0.77 -1.92
CA SER A 24 5.39 1.05 -3.14
C SER A 24 6.91 1.07 -2.93
N GLU A 25 7.38 0.45 -1.84
CA GLU A 25 8.79 0.41 -1.50
C GLU A 25 9.51 -0.61 -2.40
N VAL A 26 10.52 -0.16 -3.14
CA VAL A 26 11.15 -0.95 -4.22
C VAL A 26 11.85 -2.19 -3.69
N SER A 27 12.50 -2.10 -2.52
CA SER A 27 13.21 -3.23 -1.93
C SER A 27 12.26 -4.34 -1.47
N HIS A 28 11.10 -3.99 -0.91
CA HIS A 28 10.03 -4.91 -0.52
C HIS A 28 9.42 -5.59 -1.74
N LEU A 29 9.05 -4.80 -2.76
CA LEU A 29 8.50 -5.34 -4.01
C LEU A 29 9.50 -6.31 -4.67
N SER A 30 10.78 -5.95 -4.73
CA SER A 30 11.84 -6.80 -5.27
C SER A 30 12.06 -8.07 -4.45
N CYS A 31 12.16 -7.95 -3.12
CA CYS A 31 12.42 -9.07 -2.23
C CYS A 31 11.28 -10.09 -2.26
N VAL A 32 10.03 -9.64 -2.05
CA VAL A 32 8.88 -10.53 -2.02
C VAL A 32 8.61 -11.16 -3.39
N SER A 33 8.77 -10.39 -4.48
CA SER A 33 8.57 -10.97 -5.82
C SER A 33 9.62 -12.01 -6.16
N ASN A 34 10.87 -11.84 -5.72
CA ASN A 34 11.94 -12.81 -5.92
C ASN A 34 11.68 -14.13 -5.16
N ASP A 35 11.21 -14.02 -3.93
CA ASP A 35 11.11 -15.18 -3.02
C ASP A 35 9.76 -15.90 -3.09
N PHE A 36 8.67 -15.17 -3.35
CA PHE A 36 7.30 -15.69 -3.30
C PHE A 36 6.54 -15.56 -4.61
N GLY A 37 6.92 -14.63 -5.50
CA GLY A 37 6.18 -14.29 -6.71
C GLY A 37 5.52 -12.90 -6.63
N TYR A 38 5.31 -12.28 -7.80
CA TYR A 38 4.81 -10.90 -7.88
C TYR A 38 3.36 -10.76 -7.41
N GLU A 39 2.58 -11.84 -7.45
CA GLU A 39 1.21 -11.92 -6.95
C GLU A 39 1.12 -11.67 -5.43
N TYR A 40 2.20 -11.90 -4.67
CA TYR A 40 2.18 -11.78 -3.21
C TYR A 40 2.76 -10.46 -2.66
N VAL A 41 3.21 -9.56 -3.53
CA VAL A 41 3.94 -8.34 -3.08
C VAL A 41 3.09 -7.42 -2.21
N PHE A 42 1.76 -7.45 -2.37
CA PHE A 42 0.82 -6.68 -1.56
C PHE A 42 0.32 -7.48 -0.34
N SER A 43 -0.08 -8.75 -0.47
CA SER A 43 -0.49 -9.60 0.66
C SER A 43 0.54 -9.63 1.76
N ARG A 44 1.80 -9.88 1.42
CA ARG A 44 2.87 -10.01 2.41
C ARG A 44 3.08 -8.72 3.19
N TYR A 45 2.84 -7.57 2.56
CA TYR A 45 2.89 -6.29 3.24
C TYR A 45 1.72 -6.13 4.22
N VAL A 46 0.51 -6.49 3.78
CA VAL A 46 -0.70 -6.40 4.62
C VAL A 46 -0.64 -7.39 5.78
N GLU A 47 -0.18 -8.62 5.55
CA GLU A 47 -0.01 -9.65 6.58
C GLU A 47 0.99 -9.20 7.68
N SER A 48 2.03 -8.47 7.30
CA SER A 48 3.10 -8.05 8.23
C SER A 48 2.77 -6.76 9.00
N LEU A 49 2.05 -5.81 8.39
CA LEU A 49 1.82 -4.48 8.97
C LEU A 49 0.35 -4.16 9.25
N GLY A 50 -0.58 -4.81 8.55
CA GLY A 50 -2.01 -4.55 8.68
C GLY A 50 -2.55 -4.99 10.04
N ARG A 51 -3.46 -4.18 10.59
CA ARG A 51 -4.13 -4.45 11.86
C ARG A 51 -5.64 -4.49 11.68
N ALA A 52 -6.32 -5.17 12.61
CA ALA A 52 -7.77 -5.14 12.66
C ALA A 52 -8.27 -3.69 12.81
N GLY A 53 -9.11 -3.25 11.90
CA GLY A 53 -9.63 -1.87 11.84
C GLY A 53 -8.92 -0.97 10.83
N ASP A 54 -7.79 -1.39 10.26
CA ASP A 54 -7.17 -0.66 9.15
C ASP A 54 -7.96 -0.82 7.84
N VAL A 55 -7.71 0.08 6.90
CA VAL A 55 -8.34 0.09 5.56
C VAL A 55 -7.29 -0.10 4.48
N LEU A 56 -7.50 -1.10 3.61
CA LEU A 56 -6.71 -1.29 2.39
C LEU A 56 -7.38 -0.59 1.21
N LEU A 57 -6.67 0.32 0.55
CA LEU A 57 -7.10 0.97 -0.70
C LEU A 57 -6.35 0.37 -1.89
N GLY A 58 -6.98 -0.60 -2.56
CA GLY A 58 -6.49 -1.16 -3.82
C GLY A 58 -6.95 -0.33 -5.03
N ILE A 59 -6.01 0.13 -5.86
CA ILE A 59 -6.32 0.87 -7.09
C ILE A 59 -5.96 0.02 -8.29
N SER A 60 -6.91 -0.17 -9.20
CA SER A 60 -6.65 -0.82 -10.48
C SER A 60 -7.69 -0.40 -11.51
N THR A 61 -7.24 -0.13 -12.72
CA THR A 61 -8.09 0.28 -13.84
C THR A 61 -8.92 -0.88 -14.39
N SER A 62 -8.36 -2.10 -14.38
CA SER A 62 -8.98 -3.27 -15.04
C SER A 62 -9.89 -4.09 -14.14
N GLY A 63 -9.78 -3.94 -12.82
CA GLY A 63 -10.50 -4.87 -11.94
C GLY A 63 -9.94 -6.31 -11.93
N ASN A 64 -8.86 -6.62 -12.66
CA ASN A 64 -8.27 -7.98 -12.74
C ASN A 64 -6.73 -8.07 -12.50
N SER A 65 -6.14 -7.21 -11.69
CA SER A 65 -4.71 -7.34 -11.32
C SER A 65 -4.52 -8.56 -10.40
N GLY A 66 -3.60 -9.46 -10.73
CA GLY A 66 -3.38 -10.72 -10.00
C GLY A 66 -2.62 -10.59 -8.67
N ASN A 67 -2.39 -9.38 -8.18
CA ASN A 67 -1.56 -9.08 -7.01
C ASN A 67 -2.33 -8.24 -5.96
N ARG A 68 -3.61 -8.51 -5.74
CA ARG A 68 -4.47 -7.61 -4.95
C ARG A 68 -4.69 -7.99 -3.50
N ASP A 69 -4.36 -9.22 -3.16
CA ASP A 69 -4.70 -9.82 -1.89
C ASP A 69 -3.42 -10.20 -1.17
#